data_AF-A0A7C5G9B9-F1
#
_entry.id   AF-A0A7C5G9B9-F1
#
_cell.length_a   1.000
_cell.length_b   1.000
_cell.length_c   1.000
_cell.angle_alpha   90.00
_cell.angle_beta   90.00
_cell.angle_gamma   90.00
#
_symmetry.space_group_name_H-M   'P 1'
#
loop_
_entity.id
_entity.type
_entity.pdbx_description
1 polymer ?
#
loop_
_entity_poly.entity_id
_entity_poly.type
_entity_poly.pdbx_seq_one_letter_code
_entity_poly.pdbx_strand_id
1 'polypeptide(L)'
;YGGRPTIFIATAATIISFSTGAILGFTAAVIGGWVDPLLSRFIDLIMSIPTLIFALVVLSVMPVNTVTLLLVMGFLDSTRVFRLSRAVAVDINVMDYVEAAKLRGEGRRWVIFREILPNALSPLVAEMGMRFIFMVLFVSTLSFLGLGVQPPEADWGGIVKENKDGIIYGIPAALIPAVAIATLAISVNLVADWILNRTTSLKGGRG
;
A
#
# COMPACT_ATOMS: atom_id res chain seq x y z
N TYR A 1 -14.98 -3.12 19.89
CA TYR A 1 -13.62 -2.59 20.08
C TYR A 1 -12.69 -3.26 19.07
N GLY A 2 -11.49 -2.75 18.78
CA GLY A 2 -10.56 -3.34 17.79
C GLY A 2 -10.43 -2.61 16.43
N GLY A 3 -11.37 -1.72 16.08
CA GLY A 3 -11.27 -0.94 14.86
C GLY A 3 -10.12 0.08 14.87
N ARG A 4 -9.85 0.72 16.02
CA ARG A 4 -8.79 1.74 16.15
C ARG A 4 -7.39 1.18 15.80
N PRO A 5 -6.90 0.07 16.40
CA PRO A 5 -5.60 -0.50 16.03
C PRO A 5 -5.56 -0.97 14.57
N THR A 6 -6.63 -1.63 14.11
CA THR A 6 -6.72 -2.12 12.72
C THR A 6 -6.55 -0.98 11.70
N ILE A 7 -7.31 0.10 11.86
CA ILE A 7 -7.28 1.25 10.96
C ILE A 7 -5.95 2.01 11.07
N PHE A 8 -5.42 2.15 12.29
CA PHE A 8 -4.13 2.81 12.51
C PHE A 8 -2.99 2.08 11.81
N ILE A 9 -2.87 0.77 12.05
CA ILE A 9 -1.80 -0.06 11.47
C ILE A 9 -1.91 -0.09 9.95
N ALA A 10 -3.11 -0.28 9.42
CA ALA A 10 -3.32 -0.28 7.97
C ALA A 10 -2.94 1.07 7.34
N THR A 11 -3.41 2.18 7.91
CA THR A 11 -3.08 3.52 7.42
C THR A 11 -1.58 3.80 7.46
N ALA A 12 -0.93 3.54 8.61
CA ALA A 12 0.49 3.81 8.78
C ALA A 12 1.36 2.93 7.87
N ALA A 13 1.04 1.64 7.72
CA ALA A 13 1.72 0.76 6.79
C ALA A 13 1.54 1.20 5.33
N THR A 14 0.34 1.65 4.94
CA THR A 14 0.09 2.23 3.61
C THR A 14 0.93 3.49 3.39
N ILE A 15 1.02 4.40 4.36
CA ILE A 15 1.85 5.62 4.23
C ILE A 15 3.33 5.26 4.04
N ILE A 16 3.85 4.29 4.82
CA ILE A 16 5.23 3.80 4.67
C ILE A 16 5.44 3.20 3.28
N SER A 17 4.52 2.34 2.84
CA SER A 17 4.53 1.71 1.51
C SER A 17 4.56 2.75 0.39
N PHE A 18 3.69 3.76 0.45
CA PHE A 18 3.65 4.82 -0.56
C PHE A 18 4.89 5.70 -0.55
N SER A 19 5.36 6.09 0.63
CA SER A 19 6.54 6.95 0.74
C SER A 19 7.76 6.25 0.16
N THR A 20 8.01 5.00 0.56
CA THR A 20 9.17 4.23 0.12
C THR A 20 9.05 3.79 -1.35
N GLY A 21 7.91 3.23 -1.74
CA GLY A 21 7.66 2.77 -3.11
C GLY A 21 7.69 3.90 -4.13
N ALA A 22 7.06 5.05 -3.85
CA ALA A 22 7.06 6.18 -4.76
C ALA A 22 8.44 6.81 -4.92
N ILE A 23 9.17 7.02 -3.81
CA ILE A 23 10.54 7.55 -3.85
C ILE A 23 11.43 6.64 -4.71
N LEU A 24 11.40 5.33 -4.47
CA LEU A 24 12.21 4.37 -5.22
C LEU A 24 11.78 4.29 -6.70
N GLY A 25 10.48 4.26 -6.98
CA GLY A 25 9.94 4.15 -8.33
C GLY A 25 10.24 5.37 -9.20
N PHE A 26 10.09 6.58 -8.63
CA PHE A 26 10.46 7.82 -9.31
C PHE A 26 11.96 7.94 -9.52
N THR A 27 12.75 7.53 -8.51
CA THR A 27 14.21 7.53 -8.62
C THR A 27 14.68 6.60 -9.74
N ALA A 28 14.11 5.39 -9.84
CA ALA A 28 14.38 4.46 -10.92
C ALA A 28 14.06 5.07 -12.30
N ALA A 29 12.87 5.65 -12.45
CA ALA A 29 12.42 6.24 -13.71
C ALA A 29 13.25 7.46 -14.16
N VAL A 30 13.61 8.36 -13.24
CA VAL A 30 14.33 9.60 -13.57
C VAL A 30 15.82 9.38 -13.78
N ILE A 31 16.45 8.55 -12.95
CA ILE A 31 17.89 8.27 -13.12
C ILE A 31 18.11 7.43 -14.37
N GLY A 32 17.24 6.46 -14.63
CA GLY A 32 17.37 5.53 -15.76
C GLY A 32 18.68 4.73 -15.69
N GLY A 33 19.15 4.30 -16.87
CA GLY A 33 20.42 3.57 -16.99
C GLY A 33 20.41 2.24 -16.24
N TRP A 34 21.45 1.97 -15.45
CA TRP A 34 21.59 0.73 -14.68
C TRP A 34 20.80 0.73 -13.36
N VAL A 35 20.46 1.90 -12.82
CA VAL A 35 19.72 2.02 -11.55
C VAL A 35 18.31 1.46 -11.69
N ASP A 36 17.67 1.75 -12.83
CA ASP A 36 16.34 1.26 -13.14
C ASP A 36 16.23 -0.28 -13.14
N PRO A 37 16.99 -1.03 -13.97
CA PRO A 37 16.96 -2.47 -13.94
C PRO A 37 17.45 -3.04 -12.61
N LEU A 38 18.42 -2.43 -11.92
CA LEU A 38 18.88 -2.93 -10.62
C LEU A 38 17.76 -2.89 -9.57
N LEU A 39 17.10 -1.75 -9.40
CA LEU A 39 15.99 -1.61 -8.46
C LEU A 39 14.82 -2.50 -8.86
N SER A 40 14.48 -2.52 -10.15
CA SER A 40 13.39 -3.37 -10.66
C SER A 40 13.66 -4.86 -10.37
N ARG A 41 14.89 -5.34 -10.57
CA ARG A 41 15.26 -6.73 -10.30
C ARG A 41 15.23 -7.08 -8.82
N PHE A 42 15.65 -6.16 -7.95
CA PHE A 42 15.53 -6.34 -6.51
C PHE A 42 14.05 -6.46 -6.08
N ILE A 43 13.20 -5.61 -6.64
CA ILE A 43 11.75 -5.65 -6.38
C ILE A 43 11.12 -6.93 -6.92
N ASP A 44 11.49 -7.35 -8.14
CA ASP A 44 11.03 -8.61 -8.75
C ASP A 44 11.43 -9.82 -7.91
N LEU A 45 12.64 -9.82 -7.32
CA LEU A 45 13.11 -10.87 -6.42
C LEU A 45 12.21 -10.97 -5.18
N ILE A 46 11.87 -9.84 -4.54
CA ILE A 46 10.95 -9.85 -3.38
C ILE A 46 9.57 -10.34 -3.79
N MET A 47 9.05 -9.87 -4.92
CA MET A 47 7.72 -10.25 -5.43
C MET A 47 7.64 -11.72 -5.88
N SER A 48 8.76 -12.37 -6.15
CA SER A 48 8.80 -13.80 -6.46
C SER A 48 8.38 -14.67 -5.27
N ILE A 49 8.50 -14.14 -4.04
CA ILE A 49 8.09 -14.83 -2.82
C ILE A 49 6.64 -14.42 -2.51
N PRO A 50 5.73 -15.39 -2.24
CA PRO A 50 4.37 -15.07 -1.82
C PRO A 50 4.36 -14.16 -0.58
N THR A 51 3.72 -12.99 -0.69
CA THR A 51 3.79 -11.92 0.32
C THR A 51 3.38 -12.37 1.72
N LEU A 52 2.33 -13.18 1.83
CA LEU A 52 1.89 -13.71 3.12
C LEU A 52 2.94 -14.65 3.72
N ILE A 53 3.51 -15.56 2.92
CA ILE A 53 4.54 -16.50 3.38
C ILE A 53 5.79 -15.74 3.86
N PHE A 54 6.22 -14.72 3.10
CA PHE A 54 7.34 -13.86 3.52
C PHE A 54 7.07 -13.24 4.88
N ALA A 55 5.91 -12.61 5.07
CA ALA A 55 5.55 -11.99 6.34
C ALA A 55 5.52 -12.99 7.50
N LEU A 56 4.95 -14.18 7.31
CA LEU A 56 4.91 -15.21 8.34
C LEU A 56 6.31 -15.67 8.75
N VAL A 57 7.22 -15.87 7.78
CA VAL A 57 8.60 -16.28 8.06
C VAL A 57 9.38 -15.19 8.79
N VAL A 58 9.20 -13.92 8.43
CA VAL A 58 9.87 -12.81 9.13
C VAL A 58 9.30 -12.62 10.53
N LEU A 59 7.99 -12.64 10.68
CA LEU A 59 7.31 -12.41 11.95
C LEU A 59 7.42 -13.60 12.92
N SER A 60 7.79 -14.79 12.45
CA SER A 60 8.07 -15.92 13.34
C SER A 60 9.42 -15.82 14.06
N VAL A 61 10.37 -15.06 13.50
CA VAL A 61 11.70 -14.85 14.09
C VAL A 61 11.90 -13.45 14.69
N MET A 62 11.11 -12.48 14.25
CA MET A 62 11.13 -11.12 14.77
C MET A 62 10.15 -10.95 15.96
N PRO A 63 10.41 -10.02 16.90
CA PRO A 63 9.43 -9.65 17.90
C PRO A 63 8.16 -9.11 17.24
N VAL A 64 7.01 -9.74 17.53
CA VAL A 64 5.71 -9.31 16.99
C VAL A 64 5.20 -8.13 17.82
N ASN A 65 5.48 -6.92 17.34
CA ASN A 65 4.97 -5.67 17.90
C ASN A 65 4.52 -4.73 16.78
N THR A 66 3.84 -3.65 17.14
CA THR A 66 3.27 -2.69 16.18
C THR A 66 4.32 -2.14 15.22
N VAL A 67 5.53 -1.82 15.68
CA VAL A 67 6.60 -1.30 14.81
C VAL A 67 7.06 -2.35 13.80
N THR A 68 7.29 -3.59 14.23
CA THR A 68 7.66 -4.68 13.33
C THR A 68 6.59 -4.92 12.28
N LEU A 69 5.31 -4.92 12.68
CA LEU A 69 4.17 -5.06 11.75
C LEU A 69 4.18 -3.94 10.70
N LEU A 70 4.30 -2.68 11.12
CA LEU A 70 4.33 -1.53 10.22
C LEU A 70 5.47 -1.62 9.20
N LEU A 71 6.67 -2.00 9.65
CA LEU A 71 7.84 -2.10 8.80
C LEU A 71 7.72 -3.26 7.81
N VAL A 72 7.31 -4.45 8.27
CA VAL A 72 7.16 -5.64 7.40
C VAL A 72 6.05 -5.41 6.38
N MET A 73 4.88 -4.96 6.83
CA MET A 73 3.74 -4.71 5.94
C MET A 73 4.05 -3.59 4.94
N GLY A 74 4.59 -2.46 5.42
CA GLY A 74 4.95 -1.32 4.58
C GLY A 74 6.02 -1.66 3.56
N PHE A 75 7.07 -2.38 3.95
CA PHE A 75 8.12 -2.85 3.04
C PHE A 75 7.57 -3.78 1.96
N LEU A 76 6.80 -4.79 2.35
CA LEU A 76 6.30 -5.77 1.38
C LEU A 76 5.36 -5.15 0.34
N ASP A 77 4.46 -4.25 0.75
CA ASP A 77 3.56 -3.58 -0.20
C ASP A 77 4.22 -2.45 -0.99
N SER A 78 5.32 -1.87 -0.49
CA SER A 78 6.10 -0.86 -1.22
C SER A 78 6.56 -1.37 -2.58
N THR A 79 6.74 -2.68 -2.75
CA THR A 79 7.09 -3.31 -4.02
C THR A 79 6.04 -3.07 -5.11
N ARG A 80 4.76 -3.08 -4.73
CA ARG A 80 3.65 -2.85 -5.64
C ARG A 80 3.53 -1.36 -5.96
N VAL A 81 3.70 -0.51 -4.95
CA VAL A 81 3.70 0.95 -5.15
C VAL A 81 4.90 1.39 -5.97
N PHE A 82 6.07 0.75 -5.83
CA PHE A 82 7.24 0.97 -6.68
C PHE A 82 6.89 0.74 -8.15
N ARG A 83 6.28 -0.39 -8.49
CA ARG A 83 5.93 -0.73 -9.87
C ARG A 83 4.96 0.28 -10.48
N LEU A 84 3.93 0.68 -9.74
CA LEU A 84 2.98 1.70 -10.18
C LEU A 84 3.68 3.04 -10.38
N SER A 85 4.40 3.51 -9.36
CA SER A 85 5.05 4.82 -9.36
C SER A 85 6.07 4.92 -10.48
N ARG A 86 6.84 3.85 -10.70
CA ARG A 86 7.80 3.75 -11.80
C ARG A 86 7.10 3.81 -13.15
N ALA A 87 6.02 3.04 -13.36
CA ALA A 87 5.30 3.03 -14.63
C ALA A 87 4.79 4.44 -14.97
N VAL A 88 4.10 5.09 -14.03
CA VAL A 88 3.59 6.46 -14.20
C VAL A 88 4.73 7.46 -14.43
N ALA A 89 5.83 7.33 -13.69
CA ALA A 89 6.95 8.25 -13.83
C ALA A 89 7.71 8.07 -15.15
N VAL A 90 7.83 6.86 -15.68
CA VAL A 90 8.44 6.63 -17.00
C VAL A 90 7.68 7.40 -18.08
N ASP A 91 6.34 7.34 -18.06
CA ASP A 91 5.49 8.04 -19.02
C ASP A 91 5.60 9.57 -18.88
N ILE A 92 5.64 10.09 -17.65
CA ILE A 92 5.78 11.53 -17.41
C ILE A 92 7.19 12.03 -17.79
N ASN A 93 8.22 11.22 -17.54
CA ASN A 93 9.63 11.60 -17.67
C ASN A 93 10.07 11.86 -19.13
N VAL A 94 9.28 11.40 -20.11
CA VAL A 94 9.49 11.60 -21.55
C VAL A 94 8.59 12.69 -22.16
N MET A 95 7.87 13.45 -21.35
CA MET A 95 7.04 14.57 -21.81
C MET A 95 7.86 15.82 -22.13
N ASP A 96 7.47 16.59 -23.16
CA ASP A 96 8.19 17.77 -23.66
C ASP A 96 8.56 18.79 -22.55
N TYR A 97 7.66 19.05 -21.61
CA TYR A 97 7.91 20.01 -20.52
C TYR A 97 8.98 19.51 -19.54
N VAL A 98 9.07 18.19 -19.33
CA VAL A 98 10.09 17.56 -18.50
C VAL A 98 11.44 17.55 -19.23
N GLU A 99 11.44 17.25 -20.53
CA GLU A 99 12.65 17.34 -21.35
C GLU A 99 13.18 18.77 -21.41
N ALA A 100 12.31 19.75 -21.60
CA ALA A 100 12.68 21.16 -21.55
C ALA A 100 13.29 21.55 -20.19
N ALA A 101 12.76 21.04 -19.07
CA ALA A 101 13.35 21.27 -17.75
C ALA A 101 14.75 20.65 -17.62
N LYS A 102 14.95 19.42 -18.11
CA LYS A 102 16.27 18.78 -18.13
C LYS A 102 17.27 19.55 -19.00
N LEU A 103 16.84 20.04 -20.16
CA LEU A 103 17.68 20.85 -21.07
C LEU A 103 18.10 22.19 -20.45
N ARG A 104 17.27 22.76 -19.55
CA ARG A 104 17.64 23.94 -18.76
C ARG A 104 18.66 23.65 -17.65
N GLY A 105 19.02 22.38 -17.43
CA GLY A 105 19.97 21.97 -16.39
C GLY A 105 19.34 21.71 -15.02
N GLU A 106 18.02 21.56 -14.94
CA GLU A 106 17.35 21.26 -13.67
C GLU A 106 17.80 19.91 -13.10
N GLY A 107 18.07 19.88 -11.80
CA GLY A 107 18.54 18.68 -11.12
C GLY A 107 17.48 17.57 -11.06
N ARG A 108 17.91 16.31 -10.98
CA ARG A 108 17.00 15.14 -10.91
C ARG A 108 15.98 15.21 -9.78
N ARG A 109 16.39 15.68 -8.59
CA ARG A 109 15.49 15.88 -7.45
C ARG A 109 14.42 16.93 -7.76
N TRP A 110 14.82 18.02 -8.42
CA TRP A 110 13.90 19.06 -8.86
C TRP A 110 12.87 18.48 -9.83
N VAL A 111 13.32 17.73 -10.85
CA VAL A 111 12.43 17.05 -11.81
C VAL A 111 11.44 16.11 -11.11
N ILE A 112 11.91 15.31 -10.15
CA ILE A 112 11.04 14.40 -9.38
C ILE A 112 9.96 15.18 -8.63
N PHE A 113 10.32 16.17 -7.83
CA PHE A 113 9.37 16.84 -6.93
C PHE A 113 8.54 17.94 -7.60
N ARG A 114 9.05 18.54 -8.68
CA ARG A 114 8.40 19.67 -9.34
C ARG A 114 7.60 19.27 -10.57
N GLU A 115 8.07 18.28 -11.32
CA GLU A 115 7.42 17.85 -12.56
C GLU A 115 6.71 16.51 -12.40
N ILE A 116 7.37 15.49 -11.86
CA ILE A 116 6.81 14.13 -11.87
C ILE A 116 5.78 13.92 -10.75
N LEU A 117 6.16 14.18 -9.50
CA LEU A 117 5.31 13.91 -8.35
C LEU A 117 3.94 14.60 -8.48
N PRO A 118 3.82 15.90 -8.80
CA PRO A 118 2.52 16.56 -8.92
C PRO A 118 1.62 15.94 -10.00
N ASN A 119 2.21 15.52 -11.13
CA ASN A 119 1.48 14.88 -12.22
C ASN A 119 1.14 13.40 -11.92
N ALA A 120 1.90 12.75 -11.04
CA ALA A 120 1.66 11.38 -10.58
C ALA A 120 0.74 11.29 -9.34
N LEU A 121 0.42 12.40 -8.67
CA LEU A 121 -0.43 12.39 -7.47
C LEU A 121 -1.81 11.80 -7.74
N SER A 122 -2.42 12.11 -8.88
CA SER A 122 -3.76 11.62 -9.22
C SER A 122 -3.85 10.08 -9.25
N PRO A 123 -3.01 9.36 -10.04
CA PRO A 123 -3.02 7.90 -10.01
C PRO A 123 -2.54 7.32 -8.67
N LEU A 124 -1.58 7.96 -7.98
CA LEU A 124 -1.10 7.46 -6.68
C LEU A 124 -2.16 7.54 -5.58
N VAL A 125 -2.88 8.66 -5.48
CA VAL A 125 -3.94 8.84 -4.48
C VAL A 125 -5.09 7.86 -4.74
N ALA A 126 -5.42 7.60 -6.01
CA ALA A 126 -6.40 6.60 -6.37
C ALA A 126 -5.98 5.18 -5.93
N GLU A 127 -4.73 4.80 -6.18
CA GLU A 127 -4.19 3.51 -5.75
C GLU A 127 -4.17 3.38 -4.22
N MET A 128 -3.91 4.48 -3.50
CA MET A 128 -3.76 4.48 -2.04
C MET A 128 -4.98 3.93 -1.32
N GLY A 129 -6.20 4.21 -1.82
CA GLY A 129 -7.43 3.64 -1.28
C GLY A 129 -7.48 2.12 -1.37
N MET A 130 -7.13 1.56 -2.54
CA MET A 130 -7.09 0.11 -2.74
C MET A 130 -6.02 -0.54 -1.84
N ARG A 131 -4.83 0.07 -1.75
CA ARG A 131 -3.72 -0.42 -0.92
C ARG A 131 -4.06 -0.41 0.56
N PHE A 132 -4.78 0.59 1.03
CA PHE A 132 -5.29 0.64 2.40
C PHE A 132 -6.20 -0.56 2.71
N ILE A 133 -7.11 -0.92 1.80
CA ILE A 133 -8.01 -2.08 1.99
C ILE A 133 -7.20 -3.37 2.04
N PHE A 134 -6.24 -3.55 1.13
CA PHE A 134 -5.33 -4.69 1.18
C PHE A 134 -4.58 -4.77 2.50
N MET A 135 -4.15 -3.63 3.07
CA MET A 135 -3.50 -3.58 4.37
C MET A 135 -4.41 -3.97 5.52
N VAL A 136 -5.68 -3.54 5.52
CA VAL A 136 -6.68 -3.97 6.52
C VAL A 136 -6.87 -5.48 6.48
N LEU A 137 -7.01 -6.05 5.28
CA LEU A 137 -7.16 -7.50 5.10
C LEU A 137 -5.88 -8.24 5.51
N PHE A 138 -4.72 -7.68 5.21
CA PHE A 138 -3.43 -8.29 5.51
C PHE A 138 -3.16 -8.33 7.03
N VAL A 139 -3.34 -7.22 7.76
CA VAL A 139 -3.22 -7.23 9.22
C VAL A 139 -4.25 -8.18 9.84
N SER A 140 -5.49 -8.18 9.34
CA SER A 140 -6.53 -9.09 9.85
C SER A 140 -6.15 -10.56 9.66
N THR A 141 -5.53 -10.88 8.51
CA THR A 141 -5.02 -12.23 8.22
C THR A 141 -3.88 -12.61 9.15
N LEU A 142 -2.91 -11.70 9.36
CA LEU A 142 -1.80 -11.95 10.29
C LEU A 142 -2.31 -12.14 11.72
N SER A 143 -3.23 -11.30 12.19
CA SER A 143 -3.84 -11.43 13.52
C SER A 143 -4.61 -12.74 13.66
N PHE A 144 -5.36 -13.14 12.62
CA PHE A 144 -6.04 -14.44 12.60
C PHE A 144 -5.06 -15.61 12.72
N LEU A 145 -3.90 -15.51 12.07
CA LEU A 145 -2.81 -16.48 12.14
C LEU A 145 -1.97 -16.37 13.43
N GLY A 146 -2.25 -15.38 14.29
CA GLY A 146 -1.56 -15.18 15.58
C GLY A 146 -0.27 -14.37 15.52
N LEU A 147 0.07 -13.79 14.36
CA LEU A 147 1.26 -12.97 14.16
C LEU A 147 0.93 -11.50 13.91
N GLY A 148 -0.31 -11.08 14.16
CA GLY A 148 -0.76 -9.69 14.06
C GLY A 148 -0.66 -8.94 15.38
N VAL A 149 -1.66 -8.11 15.67
CA VAL A 149 -1.69 -7.28 16.89
C VAL A 149 -1.67 -8.18 18.13
N GLN A 150 -0.83 -7.83 19.10
CA GLN A 150 -0.63 -8.61 20.32
C GLN A 150 -1.34 -7.96 21.51
N PRO A 151 -1.79 -8.76 22.51
CA PRO A 151 -2.35 -8.24 23.76
C PRO A 151 -1.42 -7.24 24.46
N PRO A 152 -1.94 -6.22 25.17
CA PRO A 152 -3.35 -5.99 25.54
C PRO A 152 -4.21 -5.33 24.45
N GLU A 153 -3.62 -5.00 23.30
CA GLU A 153 -4.38 -4.43 22.18
C GLU A 153 -5.21 -5.51 21.49
N ALA A 154 -6.40 -5.11 21.04
CA ALA A 154 -7.25 -5.95 20.22
C ALA A 154 -7.42 -5.32 18.84
N ASP A 155 -7.48 -6.15 17.81
CA ASP A 155 -7.79 -5.78 16.44
C ASP A 155 -8.90 -6.66 15.89
N TRP A 156 -9.47 -6.32 14.72
CA TRP A 156 -10.58 -7.09 14.19
C TRP A 156 -10.20 -8.53 13.81
N GLY A 157 -8.99 -8.78 13.29
CA GLY A 157 -8.54 -10.13 12.96
C GLY A 157 -8.31 -10.99 14.21
N GLY A 158 -7.77 -10.41 15.28
CA GLY A 158 -7.64 -11.07 16.57
C GLY A 158 -8.99 -11.46 17.17
N ILE A 159 -9.98 -10.55 17.12
CA ILE A 159 -11.33 -10.84 17.64
C ILE A 159 -11.99 -11.97 16.83
N VAL A 160 -11.81 -12.01 15.50
CA VAL A 160 -12.26 -13.16 14.69
C VAL A 160 -11.61 -14.45 15.17
N LYS A 161 -10.29 -14.46 15.39
CA LYS A 161 -9.54 -15.63 15.84
C LYS A 161 -10.05 -16.16 17.18
N GLU A 162 -10.26 -15.28 18.14
CA GLU A 162 -10.69 -15.62 19.50
C GLU A 162 -12.10 -16.20 19.55
N ASN A 163 -12.98 -15.79 18.63
CA ASN A 163 -14.38 -16.17 18.64
C ASN A 163 -14.74 -17.26 17.61
N LYS A 164 -13.77 -17.72 16.80
CA LYS A 164 -14.03 -18.64 15.67
C LYS A 164 -14.69 -19.95 16.09
N ASP A 165 -14.33 -20.48 17.27
CA ASP A 165 -14.83 -21.77 17.75
C ASP A 165 -16.29 -21.67 18.23
N GLY A 166 -16.75 -20.46 18.59
CA GLY A 166 -18.14 -20.19 18.95
C GLY A 166 -19.14 -20.45 17.81
N ILE A 167 -18.69 -20.40 16.55
CA ILE A 167 -19.53 -20.67 15.37
C ILE A 167 -20.10 -22.09 15.42
N ILE A 168 -19.32 -23.08 15.87
CA ILE A 168 -19.73 -24.48 16.00
C ILE A 168 -20.87 -24.62 17.03
N TYR A 169 -20.94 -23.71 18.00
CA TYR A 169 -21.96 -23.65 19.03
C TYR A 169 -23.11 -22.67 18.70
N GLY A 170 -23.20 -22.18 17.47
CA GLY A 170 -24.24 -21.24 17.05
C GLY A 170 -24.06 -19.81 17.58
N ILE A 171 -22.88 -19.45 18.09
CA ILE A 171 -22.55 -18.11 18.59
C ILE A 171 -21.88 -17.32 17.47
N PRO A 172 -22.54 -16.29 16.88
CA PRO A 172 -22.03 -15.57 15.70
C PRO A 172 -20.99 -14.48 16.05
N ALA A 173 -20.33 -14.54 17.20
CA ALA A 173 -19.46 -13.47 17.69
C ALA A 173 -18.29 -13.16 16.75
N ALA A 174 -17.72 -14.17 16.07
CA ALA A 174 -16.67 -13.98 15.06
C ALA A 174 -17.17 -13.32 13.76
N LEU A 175 -18.47 -13.38 13.46
CA LEU A 175 -19.03 -12.79 12.24
C LEU A 175 -19.12 -11.27 12.34
N ILE A 176 -19.30 -10.71 13.54
CA ILE A 176 -19.40 -9.27 13.76
C ILE A 176 -18.14 -8.51 13.27
N PRO A 177 -16.91 -8.85 13.72
CA PRO A 177 -15.70 -8.20 13.20
C PRO A 177 -15.43 -8.53 11.72
N ALA A 178 -15.81 -9.72 11.24
CA ALA A 178 -15.68 -10.06 9.82
C ALA A 178 -16.56 -9.16 8.93
N VAL A 179 -17.81 -8.91 9.35
CA VAL A 179 -18.72 -7.96 8.68
C VAL A 179 -18.15 -6.55 8.75
N ALA A 180 -17.59 -6.12 9.89
CA ALA A 180 -16.97 -4.81 10.01
C ALA A 180 -15.79 -4.60 9.04
N ILE A 181 -14.91 -5.61 8.89
CA ILE A 181 -13.83 -5.62 7.89
C ILE A 181 -14.41 -5.51 6.48
N ALA A 182 -15.43 -6.31 6.15
CA ALA A 182 -16.06 -6.31 4.84
C ALA A 182 -16.73 -4.97 4.51
N THR A 183 -17.48 -4.39 5.46
CA THR A 183 -18.11 -3.08 5.30
C THR A 183 -17.07 -1.99 5.11
N LEU A 184 -15.98 -1.97 5.89
CA LEU A 184 -14.90 -0.99 5.71
C LEU A 184 -14.29 -1.11 4.31
N ALA A 185 -13.98 -2.33 3.87
CA ALA A 185 -13.42 -2.59 2.55
C ALA A 185 -14.34 -2.07 1.43
N ILE A 186 -15.65 -2.37 1.51
CA ILE A 186 -16.65 -1.91 0.54
C ILE A 186 -16.74 -0.38 0.56
N SER A 187 -16.86 0.24 1.74
CA SER A 187 -16.98 1.70 1.86
C SER A 187 -15.78 2.43 1.27
N VAL A 188 -14.55 1.95 1.53
CA VAL A 188 -13.34 2.59 0.97
C VAL A 188 -13.26 2.38 -0.54
N ASN A 189 -13.62 1.20 -1.06
CA ASN A 189 -13.65 0.99 -2.52
C ASN A 189 -14.63 1.94 -3.20
N LEU A 190 -15.84 2.10 -2.66
CA LEU A 190 -16.83 3.03 -3.20
C LEU A 190 -16.34 4.49 -3.19
N VAL A 191 -15.63 4.89 -2.13
CA VAL A 191 -15.02 6.23 -2.06
C VAL A 191 -13.91 6.38 -3.09
N ALA A 192 -13.05 5.38 -3.26
CA ALA A 192 -11.98 5.40 -4.26
C ALA A 192 -12.55 5.49 -5.69
N ASP A 193 -13.57 4.69 -6.00
CA ASP A 193 -14.28 4.72 -7.29
C ASP A 193 -14.93 6.07 -7.56
N TRP A 194 -15.54 6.68 -6.54
CA TRP A 194 -16.13 8.02 -6.66
C TRP A 194 -15.08 9.10 -6.94
N ILE A 195 -13.93 9.06 -6.23
CA ILE A 195 -12.81 9.98 -6.48
C ILE A 195 -12.30 9.83 -7.91
N LEU A 196 -12.07 8.58 -8.34
CA LEU A 196 -11.63 8.24 -9.69
C LEU A 196 -12.58 8.81 -10.74
N ASN A 197 -13.87 8.47 -10.66
CA ASN A 197 -14.89 8.92 -11.61
C ASN A 197 -14.99 10.45 -11.71
N ARG A 198 -14.84 11.16 -10.57
CA ARG A 198 -14.84 12.62 -10.54
C ARG A 198 -13.62 13.21 -11.26
N THR A 199 -12.45 12.58 -11.13
CA THR A 199 -11.23 13.04 -11.85
C THR A 199 -11.27 12.76 -13.35
N THR A 200 -11.87 11.63 -13.78
CA THR A 200 -12.05 11.30 -15.21
C THR A 200 -13.04 12.26 -15.87
N SER A 201 -14.13 12.61 -15.19
CA SER A 201 -15.13 13.58 -15.66
C SER A 201 -14.54 14.98 -15.93
N LEU A 202 -13.53 15.40 -15.15
CA LEU A 202 -12.86 16.70 -15.34
C LEU A 202 -11.88 16.72 -16.52
N LYS A 203 -11.34 15.57 -16.93
CA LYS A 203 -10.45 15.46 -18.10
C LYS A 203 -11.20 15.22 -19.41
N GLY A 204 -12.41 14.65 -19.36
CA GLY A 204 -13.25 14.37 -20.53
C GLY A 204 -13.96 15.58 -21.16
N GLY A 205 -13.81 16.79 -20.61
CA GLY A 205 -14.42 18.03 -21.13
C GLY A 205 -13.52 18.86 -22.06
N ARG A 206 -12.39 18.31 -22.53
CA ARG A 206 -11.46 18.98 -23.46
C ARG A 206 -11.30 18.19 -24.77
N GLY A 207 -12.42 17.78 -25.34
CA GLY A 207 -12.52 17.32 -26.73
C GLY A 207 -13.13 18.42 -27.59
#